data_AF-A0A8H7VLH2-F1
#
_entry.id   AF-A0A8H7VLH2-F1
#
_cell.length_a   1.000
_cell.length_b   1.000
_cell.length_c   1.000
_cell.angle_alpha   90.00
_cell.angle_beta   90.00
_cell.angle_gamma   90.00
#
_symmetry.space_group_name_H-M   'P 1'
#
loop_
_entity.id
_entity.type
_entity.pdbx_description
1 polymer ?
#
loop_
_entity_poly.entity_id
_entity_poly.type
_entity_poly.pdbx_seq_one_letter_code
_entity_poly.pdbx_strand_id
1 'polypeptide(L)'
;MPKDWLNKCQTLVRTSSTTSTSIIITSAPAPSAWRRFWRLQLPHNIHTTWWCFLLNRISNKVQLHRVFPSKHITNICPICGDEVETLRHFVLDCPLKFTFWAIALPKINAPDTITHADIWKALQLKMSTLHHPFLHHHLDALRLIFQTIWAMHWHTVIDRHPWLFLIAESHLDSLISRSPFIILDSIL
;
A
#
# COMPACT_ATOMS: atom_id res chain seq x y z
N MET A 1 17.49 10.01 -12.34
CA MET A 1 16.93 8.64 -12.12
C MET A 1 17.21 7.81 -13.37
N PRO A 2 17.88 6.64 -13.30
CA PRO A 2 18.30 5.93 -14.51
C PRO A 2 17.12 5.25 -15.20
N LYS A 3 17.00 5.40 -16.53
CA LYS A 3 15.88 4.93 -17.37
C LYS A 3 15.82 3.39 -17.51
N ASP A 4 16.83 2.67 -17.04
CA ASP A 4 16.98 1.22 -17.24
C ASP A 4 16.05 0.36 -16.38
N TRP A 5 15.48 0.91 -15.30
CA TRP A 5 14.60 0.15 -14.40
C TRP A 5 13.21 -0.12 -15.01
N LEU A 6 12.68 0.84 -15.78
CA LEU A 6 11.36 0.73 -16.41
C LEU A 6 11.34 -0.34 -17.51
N ASN A 7 12.39 -0.42 -18.31
CA ASN A 7 12.46 -1.36 -19.43
C ASN A 7 12.56 -2.81 -18.96
N LYS A 8 13.32 -3.09 -17.88
CA LYS A 8 13.39 -4.44 -17.28
C LYS A 8 12.06 -4.90 -16.67
N CYS A 9 11.23 -3.96 -16.23
CA CYS A 9 9.90 -4.25 -15.67
C CYS A 9 8.87 -4.68 -16.73
N GLN A 10 9.06 -4.32 -18.01
CA GLN A 10 8.11 -4.61 -19.09
C GLN A 10 8.40 -5.95 -19.79
N THR A 11 9.67 -6.34 -19.92
CA THR A 11 10.06 -7.60 -20.58
C THR A 11 9.68 -8.84 -19.78
N LEU A 12 9.58 -8.75 -18.45
CA LEU A 12 9.31 -9.90 -17.57
C LEU A 12 7.84 -10.35 -17.52
N VAL A 13 6.90 -9.61 -18.11
CA VAL A 13 5.48 -9.99 -18.13
C VAL A 13 5.18 -11.06 -19.19
N ARG A 14 6.09 -11.29 -20.15
CA ARG A 14 5.77 -12.03 -21.38
C ARG A 14 6.21 -13.50 -21.42
N THR A 15 6.91 -14.01 -20.41
CA THR A 15 7.43 -15.37 -20.42
C THR A 15 7.24 -16.07 -19.08
N SER A 16 6.08 -16.66 -18.83
CA SER A 16 5.89 -17.65 -17.76
C SER A 16 4.65 -18.51 -18.03
N SER A 17 4.83 -19.58 -18.79
CA SER A 17 3.88 -20.69 -18.91
C SER A 17 4.39 -21.84 -18.06
N THR A 18 4.07 -21.89 -16.75
CA THR A 18 4.05 -23.16 -16.01
C THR A 18 3.27 -23.05 -14.70
N THR A 19 2.53 -24.12 -14.46
CA THR A 19 1.55 -24.42 -13.42
C THR A 19 1.92 -23.92 -12.02
N SER A 20 1.16 -22.94 -11.52
CA SER A 20 1.11 -22.54 -10.12
C SER A 20 -0.29 -22.07 -9.80
N THR A 21 -0.85 -22.63 -8.72
CA THR A 21 -2.17 -22.37 -8.16
C THR A 21 -2.61 -20.94 -8.40
N SER A 22 -3.62 -20.79 -9.25
CA SER A 22 -4.15 -19.54 -9.77
C SER A 22 -4.70 -18.66 -8.65
N ILE A 23 -3.84 -17.87 -8.01
CA ILE A 23 -4.30 -16.75 -7.19
C ILE A 23 -4.84 -15.71 -8.16
N ILE A 24 -6.16 -15.61 -8.15
CA ILE A 24 -7.00 -14.76 -8.98
C ILE A 24 -6.34 -13.39 -9.17
N ILE A 25 -6.05 -13.10 -10.45
CA ILE A 25 -5.70 -11.78 -10.96
C ILE A 25 -6.72 -10.81 -10.35
N THR A 26 -6.25 -9.89 -9.51
CA THR A 26 -7.09 -8.78 -9.07
C THR A 26 -7.52 -8.07 -10.34
N SER A 27 -8.81 -8.14 -10.68
CA SER A 27 -9.32 -7.50 -11.88
C SER A 27 -8.89 -6.03 -11.87
N ALA A 28 -8.33 -5.56 -12.99
CA ALA A 28 -7.84 -4.20 -13.09
C ALA A 28 -8.93 -3.20 -12.65
N PRO A 29 -8.58 -2.10 -11.97
CA PRO A 29 -9.58 -1.10 -11.59
C PRO A 29 -10.35 -0.61 -12.82
N ALA A 30 -11.65 -0.35 -12.65
CA ALA A 30 -12.49 0.15 -13.73
C ALA A 30 -11.97 1.52 -14.24
N PRO A 31 -12.27 1.92 -15.50
CA PRO A 31 -11.82 3.20 -16.04
C PRO A 31 -12.21 4.44 -15.20
N SER A 32 -13.37 4.41 -14.55
CA SER A 32 -13.84 5.45 -13.61
C SER A 32 -12.98 5.53 -12.35
N ALA A 33 -12.53 4.39 -11.81
CA ALA A 33 -11.60 4.33 -10.70
C ALA A 33 -10.24 4.95 -11.06
N TRP A 34 -9.73 4.69 -12.27
CA TRP A 34 -8.53 5.35 -12.77
C TRP A 34 -8.69 6.86 -12.94
N ARG A 35 -9.83 7.31 -13.46
CA ARG A 35 -10.12 8.75 -13.55
C ARG A 35 -10.10 9.41 -12.18
N ARG A 36 -10.64 8.75 -11.16
CA ARG A 36 -10.56 9.22 -9.78
C ARG A 36 -9.12 9.24 -9.28
N PHE A 37 -8.37 8.16 -9.46
CA PHE A 37 -6.95 8.09 -9.09
C PHE A 37 -6.16 9.31 -9.61
N TRP A 38 -6.32 9.65 -10.89
CA TRP A 38 -5.56 10.73 -11.53
C TRP A 38 -6.02 12.14 -11.17
N ARG A 39 -7.24 12.32 -10.68
CA ARG A 39 -7.79 13.65 -10.32
C ARG A 39 -7.28 14.19 -8.99
N LEU A 40 -6.52 13.40 -8.26
CA LEU A 40 -6.18 13.68 -6.89
C LEU A 40 -4.92 14.50 -6.79
N GLN A 41 -4.95 15.51 -5.92
CA GLN A 41 -3.82 16.41 -5.69
C GLN A 41 -2.91 15.84 -4.60
N LEU A 42 -2.29 14.69 -4.86
CA LEU A 42 -1.30 14.14 -3.95
C LEU A 42 0.12 14.35 -4.48
N PRO A 43 1.11 14.46 -3.59
CA PRO A 43 2.52 14.35 -3.95
C PRO A 43 2.80 13.11 -4.81
N HIS A 44 3.69 13.28 -5.79
CA HIS A 44 4.00 12.27 -6.80
C HIS A 44 4.38 10.90 -6.19
N ASN A 45 5.16 10.90 -5.11
CA ASN A 45 5.60 9.68 -4.44
C ASN A 45 4.42 8.85 -3.90
N ILE A 46 3.37 9.48 -3.36
CA ILE A 46 2.16 8.78 -2.88
C ILE A 46 1.41 8.14 -4.06
N HIS A 47 1.30 8.84 -5.19
CA HIS A 47 0.70 8.29 -6.41
C HIS A 47 1.48 7.07 -6.92
N THR A 48 2.80 7.16 -7.00
CA THR A 48 3.63 6.05 -7.50
C THR A 48 3.46 4.80 -6.65
N THR A 49 3.52 4.93 -5.32
CA THR A 49 3.33 3.80 -4.41
C THR A 49 1.98 3.16 -4.60
N TRP A 50 0.92 3.95 -4.67
CA TRP A 50 -0.43 3.43 -4.79
C TRP A 50 -0.74 2.86 -6.18
N TRP A 51 -0.20 3.45 -7.24
CA TRP A 51 -0.24 2.89 -8.59
C TRP A 51 0.42 1.51 -8.64
N CYS A 52 1.61 1.37 -8.05
CA CYS A 52 2.29 0.07 -7.92
C CYS A 52 1.43 -0.94 -7.15
N PHE A 53 0.76 -0.51 -6.09
CA PHE A 53 -0.17 -1.36 -5.34
C PHE A 53 -1.34 -1.85 -6.22
N LEU A 54 -2.02 -0.94 -6.93
CA LEU A 54 -3.17 -1.26 -7.78
C LEU A 54 -2.80 -2.23 -8.93
N LEU A 55 -1.56 -2.18 -9.40
CA LEU A 55 -1.04 -3.10 -10.42
C LEU A 55 -0.44 -4.39 -9.86
N ASN A 56 -0.49 -4.61 -8.54
CA ASN A 56 0.19 -5.72 -7.86
C ASN A 56 1.70 -5.78 -8.16
N ARG A 57 2.34 -4.61 -8.24
CA ARG A 57 3.77 -4.39 -8.55
C ARG A 57 4.59 -3.91 -7.35
N ILE A 58 4.02 -3.94 -6.14
CA ILE A 58 4.76 -3.65 -4.90
C ILE A 58 5.76 -4.76 -4.66
N SER A 59 7.03 -4.39 -4.48
CA SER A 59 8.14 -5.29 -4.19
C SER A 59 8.09 -5.89 -2.77
N ASN A 60 7.03 -6.64 -2.46
CA ASN A 60 6.95 -7.45 -1.23
C ASN A 60 7.95 -8.62 -1.27
N LYS A 61 8.24 -9.21 -0.11
CA LYS A 61 9.22 -10.29 -0.01
C LYS A 61 8.91 -11.53 -0.85
N VAL A 62 7.65 -11.91 -1.02
CA VAL A 62 7.28 -13.01 -1.92
C VAL A 62 7.73 -12.73 -3.35
N GLN A 63 7.45 -11.53 -3.86
CA GLN A 63 7.88 -11.14 -5.21
C GLN A 63 9.40 -11.04 -5.32
N LEU A 64 10.05 -10.42 -4.33
CA LEU A 64 11.49 -10.23 -4.31
C LEU A 64 12.27 -11.56 -4.23
N HIS A 65 11.84 -12.48 -3.37
CA HIS A 65 12.43 -13.82 -3.27
C HIS A 65 12.26 -14.59 -4.59
N ARG A 66 11.09 -14.51 -5.22
CA ARG A 66 10.83 -15.16 -6.51
C ARG A 66 11.70 -14.63 -7.64
N VAL A 67 11.88 -13.30 -7.73
CA VAL A 67 12.59 -12.66 -8.86
C VAL A 67 14.11 -12.62 -8.63
N PHE A 68 14.57 -12.45 -7.40
CA PHE A 68 15.99 -12.35 -7.05
C PHE A 68 16.33 -13.24 -5.84
N PRO A 69 16.21 -14.58 -5.97
CA PRO A 69 16.36 -15.51 -4.84
C PRO A 69 17.76 -15.45 -4.19
N SER A 70 18.81 -15.16 -4.97
CA SER A 70 20.18 -15.01 -4.45
C SER A 70 20.38 -13.77 -3.57
N LYS A 71 19.59 -12.71 -3.76
CA LYS A 71 19.65 -11.48 -2.97
C LYS A 71 18.62 -11.44 -1.85
N HIS A 72 17.50 -12.13 -2.03
CA HIS A 72 16.42 -12.21 -1.06
C HIS A 72 16.15 -13.67 -0.72
N ILE A 73 16.96 -14.22 0.18
CA ILE A 73 17.00 -15.65 0.52
C ILE A 73 15.68 -16.15 1.12
N THR A 74 14.97 -15.28 1.82
CA THR A 74 13.68 -15.59 2.48
C THR A 74 12.55 -14.71 1.95
N ASN A 75 11.33 -15.24 1.94
CA ASN A 75 10.08 -14.53 1.69
C ASN A 75 9.36 -14.07 2.97
N ILE A 76 9.95 -14.32 4.14
CA ILE A 76 9.42 -13.92 5.44
C ILE A 76 9.48 -12.39 5.61
N CYS A 77 8.44 -11.87 6.27
CA CYS A 77 8.28 -10.46 6.59
C CYS A 77 9.48 -9.94 7.40
N PRO A 78 10.17 -8.88 6.95
CA PRO A 78 11.33 -8.34 7.66
C PRO A 78 10.93 -7.53 8.91
N ILE A 79 9.64 -7.25 9.07
CA ILE A 79 9.11 -6.43 10.17
C ILE A 79 8.67 -7.30 11.34
N CYS A 80 7.83 -8.32 11.12
CA CYS A 80 7.42 -9.22 12.19
C CYS A 80 8.29 -10.47 12.33
N GLY A 81 8.99 -10.90 11.27
CA GLY A 81 9.85 -12.08 11.32
C GLY A 81 9.14 -13.43 11.31
N ASP A 82 7.81 -13.45 11.40
CA ASP A 82 7.06 -14.69 11.64
C ASP A 82 6.37 -15.28 10.41
N GLU A 83 5.87 -14.43 9.50
CA GLU A 83 4.95 -14.82 8.44
C GLU A 83 5.48 -14.48 7.05
N VAL A 84 4.99 -15.19 6.03
CA VAL A 84 5.31 -14.90 4.62
C VAL A 84 4.72 -13.56 4.22
N GLU A 85 5.55 -12.63 3.73
CA GLU A 85 5.06 -11.31 3.32
C GLU A 85 4.51 -11.33 1.89
N THR A 86 3.22 -11.61 1.80
CA THR A 86 2.37 -11.36 0.63
C THR A 86 2.06 -9.86 0.47
N LEU A 87 1.43 -9.45 -0.64
CA LEU A 87 0.97 -8.06 -0.80
C LEU A 87 0.04 -7.63 0.34
N ARG A 88 -0.87 -8.51 0.78
CA ARG A 88 -1.81 -8.19 1.84
C ARG A 88 -1.11 -8.09 3.20
N HIS A 89 -0.15 -8.97 3.48
CA HIS A 89 0.69 -8.88 4.69
C HIS A 89 1.61 -7.65 4.69
N PHE A 90 2.10 -7.23 3.52
CA PHE A 90 2.86 -6.00 3.36
C PHE A 90 2.04 -4.77 3.78
N VAL A 91 0.72 -4.76 3.51
CA VAL A 91 -0.14 -3.60 3.76
C VAL A 91 -0.88 -3.67 5.11
N LEU A 92 -1.44 -4.83 5.46
CA LEU A 92 -2.43 -4.99 6.53
C LEU A 92 -2.11 -6.12 7.51
N ASP A 93 -1.85 -7.33 7.03
CA ASP A 93 -1.92 -8.53 7.90
C ASP A 93 -0.68 -8.70 8.80
N CYS A 94 0.38 -7.92 8.60
CA CYS A 94 1.50 -7.89 9.53
C CYS A 94 1.06 -7.33 10.88
N PRO A 95 1.27 -8.01 12.03
CA PRO A 95 0.78 -7.55 13.33
C PRO A 95 1.20 -6.13 13.70
N LEU A 96 2.45 -5.75 13.42
CA LEU A 96 2.97 -4.40 13.67
C LEU A 96 2.28 -3.35 12.79
N LYS A 97 2.01 -3.67 11.53
CA LYS A 97 1.29 -2.78 10.62
C LYS A 97 -0.20 -2.72 10.97
N PHE A 98 -0.77 -3.83 11.44
CA PHE A 98 -2.14 -3.92 11.92
C PHE A 98 -2.34 -2.96 13.09
N THR A 99 -1.47 -3.03 14.10
CA THR A 99 -1.48 -2.09 15.24
C THR A 99 -1.31 -0.64 14.77
N PHE A 100 -0.45 -0.40 13.78
CA PHE A 100 -0.28 0.95 13.24
C PHE A 100 -1.54 1.49 12.57
N TRP A 101 -2.29 0.65 11.83
CA TRP A 101 -3.59 1.06 11.28
C TRP A 101 -4.54 1.51 12.41
N ALA A 102 -4.62 0.77 13.52
CA ALA A 102 -5.46 1.13 14.66
C ALA A 102 -5.07 2.49 15.27
N ILE A 103 -3.78 2.83 15.29
CA ILE A 103 -3.27 4.13 15.77
C ILE A 103 -3.55 5.25 14.75
N ALA A 104 -3.42 4.94 13.47
CA ALA A 104 -3.49 5.91 12.38
C ALA A 104 -4.92 6.30 11.97
N LEU A 105 -5.89 5.40 12.11
CA LEU A 105 -7.29 5.63 11.72
C LEU A 105 -7.94 6.81 12.48
N PRO A 106 -7.80 6.94 13.82
CA PRO A 106 -8.32 8.10 14.53
C PRO A 106 -7.71 9.42 14.08
N LYS A 107 -6.43 9.44 13.67
CA LYS A 107 -5.74 10.66 13.19
C LYS A 107 -6.33 11.21 11.89
N ILE A 108 -7.06 10.39 11.14
CA ILE A 108 -7.74 10.79 9.90
C ILE A 108 -9.26 10.85 10.05
N ASN A 109 -9.76 10.87 11.30
CA ASN A 109 -11.18 10.85 11.64
C ASN A 109 -11.96 9.69 10.99
N ALA A 110 -11.32 8.52 10.80
CA ALA A 110 -12.03 7.36 10.31
C ALA A 110 -13.01 6.84 11.38
N PRO A 111 -14.21 6.36 11.01
CA PRO A 111 -15.16 5.73 11.91
C PRO A 111 -14.58 4.52 12.60
N ASP A 112 -14.92 4.35 13.88
CA ASP A 112 -14.50 3.19 14.69
C ASP A 112 -15.03 1.84 14.15
N THR A 113 -16.02 1.87 13.27
CA THR A 113 -16.62 0.69 12.63
C THR A 113 -15.83 0.17 11.43
N ILE A 114 -14.82 0.89 10.95
CA ILE A 114 -14.05 0.50 9.77
C ILE A 114 -13.26 -0.80 10.02
N THR A 115 -13.41 -1.78 9.14
CA THR A 115 -12.65 -3.03 9.23
C THR A 115 -11.44 -3.03 8.31
N HIS A 116 -10.46 -3.90 8.59
CA HIS A 116 -9.33 -4.13 7.69
C HIS A 116 -9.76 -4.68 6.32
N ALA A 117 -10.90 -5.37 6.23
CA ALA A 117 -11.46 -5.79 4.96
C ALA A 117 -11.95 -4.59 4.14
N ASP A 118 -12.53 -3.59 4.80
CA ASP A 118 -12.98 -2.35 4.16
C ASP A 118 -11.79 -1.52 3.70
N ILE A 119 -10.75 -1.37 4.52
CA ILE A 119 -9.48 -0.73 4.14
C ILE A 119 -8.86 -1.41 2.92
N TRP A 120 -8.86 -2.75 2.88
CA TRP A 120 -8.34 -3.48 1.73
C TRP A 120 -9.13 -3.20 0.45
N LYS A 121 -10.47 -3.27 0.51
CA LYS A 121 -11.34 -2.99 -0.63
C LYS A 121 -11.22 -1.54 -1.09
N ALA A 122 -11.08 -0.62 -0.13
CA ALA A 122 -10.86 0.81 -0.32
C ALA A 122 -9.61 1.08 -1.16
N LEU A 123 -8.47 0.56 -0.70
CA LEU A 123 -7.17 0.74 -1.37
C LEU A 123 -7.18 0.11 -2.78
N GLN A 124 -7.98 -0.93 -3.02
CA GLN A 124 -8.10 -1.57 -4.34
C GLN A 124 -8.99 -0.83 -5.34
N LEU A 125 -9.63 0.27 -4.95
CA LEU A 125 -10.57 1.02 -5.81
C LEU A 125 -11.71 0.15 -6.38
N LYS A 126 -12.14 -0.89 -5.68
CA LYS A 126 -13.22 -1.75 -6.15
C LYS A 126 -14.55 -0.99 -6.05
N MET A 127 -15.20 -0.80 -7.20
CA MET A 127 -16.35 0.09 -7.39
C MET A 127 -17.61 -0.28 -6.62
N SER A 128 -17.87 -1.57 -6.39
CA SER A 128 -19.07 -2.01 -5.66
C SER A 128 -19.06 -1.57 -4.19
N THR A 129 -17.90 -1.25 -3.61
CA THR A 129 -17.78 -0.66 -2.26
C THR A 129 -17.71 0.86 -2.24
N LEU A 130 -17.60 1.52 -3.40
CA LEU A 130 -17.51 2.99 -3.52
C LEU A 130 -18.88 3.69 -3.43
N HIS A 131 -20.00 2.95 -3.40
CA HIS A 131 -21.32 3.53 -3.15
C HIS A 131 -21.53 3.95 -1.69
N HIS A 132 -20.61 3.61 -0.79
CA HIS A 132 -20.64 4.12 0.58
C HIS A 132 -19.95 5.49 0.61
N PRO A 133 -20.64 6.58 1.01
CA PRO A 133 -20.08 7.94 1.08
C PRO A 133 -18.73 7.97 1.81
N PHE A 134 -18.62 7.23 2.91
CA PHE A 134 -17.38 6.99 3.65
C PHE A 134 -16.13 6.74 2.79
N LEU A 135 -16.21 5.81 1.82
CA LEU A 135 -15.05 5.47 1.00
C LEU A 135 -14.68 6.62 0.06
N HIS A 136 -15.62 7.49 -0.27
CA HIS A 136 -15.30 8.72 -0.96
C HIS A 136 -14.50 9.69 -0.11
N HIS A 137 -14.87 9.89 1.15
CA HIS A 137 -14.30 10.90 2.03
C HIS A 137 -12.92 10.55 2.60
N HIS A 138 -12.67 9.27 2.94
CA HIS A 138 -11.43 8.89 3.63
C HIS A 138 -10.40 8.21 2.72
N LEU A 139 -10.70 7.92 1.45
CA LEU A 139 -9.79 7.19 0.57
C LEU A 139 -8.43 7.89 0.41
N ASP A 140 -8.41 9.21 0.36
CA ASP A 140 -7.16 9.96 0.19
C ASP A 140 -6.35 9.95 1.49
N ALA A 141 -7.02 10.00 2.64
CA ALA A 141 -6.38 9.89 3.95
C ALA A 141 -5.85 8.47 4.23
N LEU A 142 -6.59 7.42 3.84
CA LEU A 142 -6.13 6.02 3.92
C LEU A 142 -4.83 5.79 3.13
N ARG A 143 -4.59 6.56 2.06
CA ARG A 143 -3.33 6.49 1.31
C ARG A 143 -2.16 7.13 2.02
N LEU A 144 -2.39 8.13 2.87
CA LEU A 144 -1.31 8.69 3.70
C LEU A 144 -0.81 7.63 4.68
N ILE A 145 -1.73 6.85 5.25
CA ILE A 145 -1.39 5.72 6.12
C ILE A 145 -0.66 4.64 5.32
N PHE A 146 -1.17 4.26 4.14
CA PHE A 146 -0.49 3.29 3.29
C PHE A 146 0.91 3.77 2.84
N GLN A 147 1.07 5.04 2.47
CA GLN A 147 2.36 5.62 2.14
C GLN A 147 3.32 5.56 3.33
N THR A 148 2.82 5.82 4.54
CA THR A 148 3.62 5.73 5.76
C THR A 148 4.11 4.30 5.98
N ILE A 149 3.21 3.31 5.84
CA ILE A 149 3.57 1.89 5.94
C ILE A 149 4.63 1.51 4.91
N TRP A 150 4.46 1.94 3.66
CA TRP A 150 5.46 1.71 2.62
C TRP A 150 6.80 2.34 2.99
N ALA A 151 6.82 3.59 3.44
CA ALA A 151 8.04 4.32 3.77
C ALA A 151 8.78 3.67 4.93
N MET A 152 8.05 3.35 6.01
CA MET A 152 8.61 2.69 7.19
C MET A 152 9.08 1.28 6.89
N HIS A 153 8.37 0.54 6.03
CA HIS A 153 8.82 -0.78 5.60
C HIS A 153 10.19 -0.71 4.92
N TRP A 154 10.38 0.21 3.97
CA TRP A 154 11.67 0.34 3.29
C TRP A 154 12.75 0.95 4.17
N HIS A 155 12.39 1.81 5.11
CA HIS A 155 13.30 2.26 6.16
C HIS A 155 13.84 1.07 6.96
N THR A 156 12.99 0.09 7.28
CA THR A 156 13.43 -1.14 7.93
C THR A 156 14.28 -2.03 7.04
N VAL A 157 13.90 -2.21 5.77
CA VAL A 157 14.59 -3.15 4.89
C VAL A 157 15.92 -2.60 4.35
N ILE A 158 15.94 -1.34 3.94
CA ILE A 158 17.09 -0.70 3.29
C ILE A 158 18.02 -0.09 4.34
N ASP A 159 17.46 0.74 5.22
CA ASP A 159 18.26 1.47 6.20
C ASP A 159 18.54 0.66 7.47
N ARG A 160 17.98 -0.56 7.57
CA ARG A 160 18.17 -1.51 8.69
C ARG A 160 17.72 -0.96 10.06
N HIS A 161 16.71 -0.10 10.07
CA HIS A 161 16.12 0.42 11.30
C HIS A 161 14.89 -0.40 11.72
N PRO A 162 14.73 -0.78 13.00
CA PRO A 162 13.54 -1.51 13.43
C PRO A 162 12.26 -0.72 13.20
N TRP A 163 11.12 -1.41 13.07
CA TRP A 163 9.82 -0.75 13.01
C TRP A 163 9.52 -0.07 14.35
N LEU A 164 9.37 1.26 14.35
CA LEU A 164 9.07 2.05 15.53
C LEU A 164 7.79 2.87 15.30
N PHE A 165 6.77 2.63 16.14
CA PHE A 165 5.48 3.31 16.05
C PHE A 165 5.60 4.83 16.12
N LEU A 166 6.43 5.36 17.03
CA LEU A 166 6.65 6.80 17.17
C LEU A 166 7.16 7.46 15.89
N ILE A 167 8.07 6.79 15.16
CA ILE A 167 8.60 7.32 13.89
C ILE A 167 7.53 7.25 12.81
N ALA A 168 6.78 6.14 12.74
CA ALA A 168 5.67 5.98 11.81
C ALA A 168 4.58 7.04 12.04
N GLU A 169 4.20 7.29 13.29
CA GLU A 169 3.23 8.33 13.67
C GLU A 169 3.73 9.73 13.31
N SER A 170 4.97 10.07 13.66
CA SER A 170 5.57 11.35 13.30
C SER A 170 5.61 11.57 11.78
N HIS A 171 5.91 10.51 11.02
CA HIS A 171 5.87 10.56 9.56
C HIS A 171 4.45 10.79 9.03
N LEU A 172 3.45 10.10 9.59
CA LEU A 172 2.05 10.30 9.21
C LEU A 172 1.58 11.72 9.54
N ASP A 173 1.91 12.25 10.71
CA ASP A 173 1.56 13.62 11.11
C ASP A 173 2.20 14.65 10.16
N SER A 174 3.43 14.40 9.72
CA SER A 174 4.08 15.22 8.68
C SER A 174 3.36 15.14 7.34
N LEU A 175 2.78 13.99 6.95
CA LEU A 175 2.03 13.87 5.70
C LEU A 175 0.67 14.55 5.78
N ILE A 176 -0.02 14.41 6.92
CA ILE A 176 -1.31 15.04 7.21
C ILE A 176 -1.18 16.56 7.19
N SER A 177 -0.20 17.12 7.91
CA SER A 177 0.03 18.58 7.97
C SER A 177 0.34 19.20 6.61
N ARG A 178 1.00 18.46 5.72
CA ARG A 178 1.30 18.89 4.35
C ARG A 178 0.14 18.72 3.37
N SER A 179 -0.95 18.08 3.81
CA SER A 179 -2.10 17.74 2.96
C SER A 179 -3.43 18.11 3.63
N PRO A 180 -3.62 19.35 4.10
CA PRO A 180 -4.75 19.72 4.96
C PRO A 180 -6.11 19.51 4.28
N PHE A 181 -6.19 19.69 2.95
CA PHE A 181 -7.42 19.52 2.18
C PHE A 181 -7.94 18.06 2.19
N ILE A 182 -7.04 17.08 2.32
CA ILE A 182 -7.41 15.65 2.33
C ILE A 182 -8.20 15.30 3.59
N ILE A 183 -7.84 15.89 4.73
CA ILE A 183 -8.48 15.62 6.02
C ILE A 183 -9.75 16.45 6.19
N LEU A 184 -9.81 17.66 5.62
CA LEU A 184 -10.99 18.52 5.69
C LEU A 184 -12.20 17.89 4.97
N ASP A 185 -11.96 17.28 3.80
CA ASP A 185 -12.98 16.56 3.02
C ASP A 185 -13.46 15.27 3.71
N SER A 186 -12.76 14.81 4.77
CA SER A 186 -13.16 13.66 5.60
C SER A 186 -13.99 14.02 6.83
N ILE A 187 -14.19 15.31 7.11
CA ILE A 187 -14.97 15.82 8.25
C ILE A 187 -16.36 16.33 7.80
N LEU A 188 -16.52 16.64 6.51
CA LEU A 188 -17.76 17.10 5.86
C LEU A 188 -18.48 15.94 5.15
#